data_AF-A0A0D6M917-F1
#
_entry.id   AF-A0A0D6M917-F1
#
_cell.length_a   1.000
_cell.length_b   1.000
_cell.length_c   1.000
_cell.angle_alpha   90.00
_cell.angle_beta   90.00
_cell.angle_gamma   90.00
#
_symmetry.space_group_name_H-M   'P 1'
#
loop_
_entity.id
_entity.type
_entity.pdbx_description
1 polymer ?
#
loop_
_entity_poly.entity_id
_entity_poly.type
_entity_poly.pdbx_seq_one_letter_code
_entity_poly.pdbx_strand_id
1 'polypeptide(L)' 'MGSNDPASGENLLNLTDTSEHRVLSEIKDRFYNKRIYTSVGGVLLSVNPFEKYGIYDDSVIAQYQQLNKYA' A
#
# COMPACT_ATOMS: atom_id res chain seq x y z
N MET A 1 9.01 -17.09 -12.48
CA MET A 1 9.91 -16.12 -11.84
C MET A 1 9.30 -14.74 -12.01
N GLY A 2 8.35 -14.38 -11.15
CA GLY A 2 7.78 -13.04 -11.08
C GLY A 2 8.26 -12.44 -9.77
N SER A 3 9.06 -11.38 -9.86
CA SER A 3 9.49 -10.60 -8.72
C SER A 3 8.27 -9.94 -8.07
N ASN A 4 7.73 -10.59 -7.03
CA ASN A 4 6.89 -9.94 -6.02
C ASN A 4 7.80 -9.03 -5.20
N ASP A 5 8.23 -7.92 -5.80
CA ASP A 5 8.81 -6.83 -5.06
C ASP A 5 7.64 -5.93 -4.60
N PRO A 6 7.22 -6.01 -3.33
CA PRO A 6 6.12 -5.21 -2.81
C PRO A 6 6.42 -3.70 -2.83
N ALA A 7 7.66 -3.27 -3.12
CA ALA A 7 8.05 -1.86 -3.03
C ALA A 7 7.80 -1.03 -4.30
N SER A 8 7.78 -1.63 -5.51
CA SER A 8 7.85 -0.84 -6.75
C SER A 8 6.56 -0.06 -7.08
N GLY A 9 5.39 -0.47 -6.59
CA GLY A 9 4.09 0.13 -6.93
C GLY A 9 3.29 0.68 -5.75
N GLU A 10 3.88 0.79 -4.56
CA GLU A 10 3.16 1.20 -3.34
C GLU A 10 3.46 2.62 -2.86
N ASN A 11 4.50 3.25 -3.40
CA ASN A 11 4.93 4.57 -2.99
C ASN A 11 4.38 5.64 -3.95
N LEU A 12 3.63 6.61 -3.43
CA LEU A 12 3.17 7.76 -4.21
C LEU A 12 4.32 8.63 -4.73
N LEU A 13 5.51 8.54 -4.14
CA LEU A 13 6.70 9.21 -4.67
C LEU A 13 7.16 8.66 -6.03
N ASN A 14 6.70 7.47 -6.43
CA ASN A 14 7.06 6.87 -7.71
C ASN A 14 6.20 7.41 -8.88
N LEU A 15 5.24 8.30 -8.61
CA LEU A 15 4.43 8.92 -9.65
C LEU A 15 5.25 9.90 -10.47
N THR A 16 5.20 9.73 -11.80
CA THR A 16 5.82 10.64 -12.75
C THR A 16 5.11 11.98 -12.83
N ASP A 17 3.79 11.99 -12.58
CA ASP A 17 2.95 13.17 -12.45
C ASP A 17 2.46 13.27 -11.00
N THR A 18 2.86 14.35 -10.32
CA THR A 18 2.52 14.64 -8.92
C THR A 18 1.37 15.64 -8.79
N SER A 19 0.62 15.89 -9.87
CA SER A 19 -0.59 16.70 -9.81
C SER A 19 -1.59 16.14 -8.80
N GLU A 20 -2.36 17.02 -8.15
CA GLU A 20 -3.38 16.62 -7.18
C GLU A 20 -4.37 15.62 -7.80
N HIS A 21 -4.76 15.85 -9.05
CA HIS A 21 -5.64 14.96 -9.79
C HIS A 21 -5.07 13.54 -9.90
N ARG A 22 -3.78 13.41 -10.23
CA ARG A 22 -3.12 12.11 -10.35
C ARG A 22 -2.97 11.41 -9.00
N VAL A 23 -2.65 12.14 -7.94
CA VAL A 23 -2.58 11.58 -6.58
C VAL A 23 -3.94 11.05 -6.13
N LEU A 24 -5.01 11.80 -6.40
CA LEU A 24 -6.36 11.38 -6.09
C LEU A 24 -6.81 10.16 -6.90
N SER A 25 -6.44 10.07 -8.19
CA SER A 25 -6.77 8.89 -9.02
C SER A 25 -6.02 7.64 -8.54
N GLU A 26 -4.70 7.77 -8.30
CA GLU A 26 -3.92 7.08 -7.25
C GLU A 26 -4.71 6.32 -6.18
N ILE A 27 -5.11 7.12 -5.21
CA ILE A 27 -5.71 6.65 -3.98
C ILE A 27 -7.07 5.99 -4.27
N LYS A 28 -7.82 6.55 -5.21
CA LYS A 28 -9.13 6.05 -5.63
C LYS A 28 -9.03 4.65 -6.26
N ASP A 29 -8.11 4.45 -7.19
CA ASP A 29 -7.93 3.16 -7.87
C ASP A 29 -7.43 2.10 -6.88
N ARG A 30 -6.51 2.45 -5.97
CA ARG A 30 -6.09 1.56 -4.88
C ARG A 30 -7.25 1.17 -3.97
N PHE A 31 -8.09 2.13 -3.59
CA PHE A 31 -9.26 1.89 -2.76
C PHE A 31 -10.23 0.89 -3.40
N TYR A 32 -10.55 1.06 -4.70
CA TYR A 32 -11.40 0.10 -5.42
C TYR A 32 -10.80 -1.30 -5.53
N ASN A 33 -9.47 -1.40 -5.49
CA ASN A 33 -8.75 -2.67 -5.44
C ASN A 33 -8.55 -3.21 -4.02
N LYS A 34 -9.30 -2.69 -3.02
CA LYS A 34 -9.19 -3.08 -1.60
C LYS A 34 -7.80 -2.86 -0.97
N ARG A 35 -7.05 -1.88 -1.49
CA ARG A 35 -5.73 -1.48 -0.97
C ARG A 35 -5.85 -0.12 -0.28
N ILE A 36 -5.97 -0.15 1.04
CA ILE A 36 -6.22 1.04 1.86
C ILE A 36 -4.96 1.69 2.43
N TYR A 37 -3.82 1.01 2.31
CA TYR A 37 -2.52 1.51 2.74
C TYR A 37 -1.69 1.92 1.53
N THR A 38 -1.10 3.11 1.61
CA THR A 38 -0.23 3.65 0.55
C THR A 38 0.96 4.34 1.19
N SER A 39 2.17 4.01 0.75
CA SER A 39 3.39 4.62 1.27
C SER A 39 3.64 5.97 0.60
N VAL A 40 4.16 6.93 1.36
CA VAL A 40 4.61 8.23 0.87
C VAL A 40 5.96 8.51 1.52
N GLY A 41 7.02 7.99 0.91
CA GLY A 41 8.33 7.95 1.55
C GLY A 41 8.26 7.17 2.87
N GLY A 42 8.60 7.83 3.99
CA GLY A 42 8.52 7.26 5.34
C GLY A 42 7.16 7.35 6.02
N VAL A 43 6.14 7.90 5.35
CA VAL A 43 4.78 8.06 5.89
C VAL A 43 3.86 6.98 5.31
N LEU A 44 2.95 6.46 6.12
CA LEU A 44 1.91 5.54 5.68
C LEU A 44 0.54 6.24 5.67
N LEU A 45 -0.06 6.37 4.49
CA LEU A 45 -1.42 6.88 4.32
C LEU A 45 -2.42 5.72 4.48
N SER A 46 -3.48 5.94 5.26
CA SER A 46 -4.58 4.99 5.48
C SER A 46 -5.91 5.60 5.04
N VAL A 47 -6.70 4.84 4.26
CA VAL A 47 -8.06 5.22 3.85
C VAL A 47 -9.07 4.27 4.51
N ASN A 48 -10.08 4.80 5.20
CA ASN A 48 -11.04 3.96 5.90
C ASN A 48 -11.94 3.17 4.91
N PRO A 49 -11.93 1.83 4.92
CA PRO A 49 -12.79 1.01 4.06
C PRO A 49 -14.27 1.01 4.50
N PHE A 50 -14.58 1.40 5.74
CA PHE A 50 -15.92 1.26 6.35
C PHE A 50 -16.47 -0.18 6.34
N GLU A 51 -15.61 -1.17 6.08
CA GLU A 51 -15.89 -2.60 6.15
C GLU A 51 -14.66 -3.36 6.67
N LYS A 52 -14.84 -4.63 7.04
CA LYS A 52 -13.73 -5.44 7.59
C LYS A 52 -12.95 -6.12 6.46
N TYR A 53 -11.66 -5.84 6.38
CA TYR A 53 -10.74 -6.57 5.50
C TYR A 53 -9.99 -7.67 6.26
N GLY A 54 -9.73 -8.80 5.58
CA GLY A 54 -8.95 -9.93 6.09
C GLY A 54 -7.43 -9.70 6.05
N ILE A 55 -6.99 -8.46 6.22
CA ILE A 55 -5.57 -8.07 6.18
C ILE A 55 -4.94 -7.95 7.58
N TYR A 56 -5.70 -8.30 8.62
CA TYR A 56 -5.30 -8.20 10.02
C TYR A 56 -5.20 -9.56 10.71
N ASP A 57 -5.22 -10.65 9.94
CA ASP A 57 -5.14 -12.00 10.47
C ASP A 57 -3.69 -12.33 10.92
N ASP A 58 -3.56 -13.29 11.83
CA ASP A 58 -2.27 -13.69 12.42
C ASP A 58 -1.22 -14.06 11.35
N SER A 59 -1.66 -14.66 10.24
CA SER A 59 -0.77 -15.00 9.13
C SER A 59 -0.16 -13.77 8.46
N VAL A 60 -0.93 -12.69 8.33
CA VAL A 60 -0.47 -11.43 7.75
C VAL A 60 0.50 -10.73 8.70
N ILE A 61 0.17 -10.72 10.00
CA ILE A 61 1.06 -10.18 11.04
C ILE A 61 2.43 -10.89 11.02
N ALA A 62 2.43 -12.22 10.98
CA ALA A 62 3.65 -13.02 10.92
C ALA A 62 4.48 -12.71 9.66
N GLN A 63 3.82 -12.53 8.51
CA GLN A 63 4.49 -12.17 7.25
C GLN A 63 5.20 -10.81 7.35
N TYR A 64 4.53 -9.78 7.87
CA TYR A 64 5.13 -8.45 8.04
C TYR A 64 6.26 -8.45 9.08
N GLN A 65 6.12 -9.21 10.17
CA GLN A 65 7.19 -9.38 11.15
C GLN A 65 8.42 -10.06 10.57
N GLN A 66 8.24 -11.04 9.66
CA GLN A 66 9.35 -11.68 8.98
C GLN A 66 10.05 -10.72 8.01
N LEU A 67 9.30 -9.93 7.23
CA LEU A 67 9.88 -8.94 6.32
C LEU A 67 10.72 -7.90 7.07
N ASN A 68 10.23 -7.39 8.21
CA ASN A 68 10.97 -6.42 9.02
C ASN A 68 12.23 -7.00 9.69
N LYS A 69 12.40 -8.32 9.78
CA LYS A 69 13.63 -8.93 10.31
C LYS A 69 14.81 -8.87 9.32
N TYR A 70 14.54 -8.59 8.05
CA TYR A 70 15.54 -8.52 6.98
C TYR A 70 15.68 -7.11 6.37
N ALA A 71 14.99 -6.12 6.94
CA ALA A 71 14.99 -4.72 6.51
C ALA A 71 15.98 -3.88 7.33
#